data_AF-A0A383RVM8-F1
#
_entry.id   AF-A0A383RVM8-F1
#
_cell.length_a   1.000
_cell.length_b   1.000
_cell.length_c   1.000
_cell.angle_alpha   90.00
_cell.angle_beta   90.00
_cell.angle_gamma   90.00
#
_symmetry.space_group_name_H-M   'P 1'
#
loop_
_entity.id
_entity.type
_entity.pdbx_description
1 polymer ?
#
loop_
_entity_poly.entity_id
_entity_poly.type
_entity_poly.pdbx_seq_one_letter_code
_entity_poly.pdbx_strand_id
1 'polypeptide(L)'
;MTTKLLSATLSCICLLTCASALGWTKEGETLVFHGGEVDHCSALAVEAAAIMYGRQNNEPPHYERDAYHPPTASTLSLRDSLSKLVLAYPVRDTEAEKNKDLQDFINMARGTCVKAYIESVPPSSPN
;
A
#
# COMPACT_ATOMS: atom_id res chain seq x y z
N MET A 1 47.30 -47.88 -0.16
CA MET A 1 46.04 -47.81 -0.95
C MET A 1 46.14 -46.59 -1.85
N THR A 2 45.78 -46.77 -3.10
CA THR A 2 46.01 -45.93 -4.27
C THR A 2 45.21 -44.61 -4.28
N THR A 3 45.83 -43.63 -4.91
CA THR A 3 45.35 -42.31 -5.36
C THR A 3 43.93 -42.30 -5.94
N LYS A 4 43.13 -41.29 -5.53
CA LYS A 4 42.09 -40.61 -6.34
C LYS A 4 42.16 -39.12 -5.94
N LEU A 5 42.55 -38.18 -6.82
CA LEU A 5 41.75 -37.56 -7.88
C LEU A 5 40.41 -37.05 -7.30
N LEU A 6 39.99 -35.80 -7.39
CA LEU A 6 40.22 -34.76 -8.40
C LEU A 6 39.65 -33.43 -7.87
N SER A 7 40.22 -32.32 -8.33
CA SER A 7 39.70 -30.96 -8.26
C SER A 7 38.20 -30.83 -8.55
N ALA A 8 37.54 -29.95 -7.81
CA ALA A 8 36.53 -29.05 -8.35
C ALA A 8 36.43 -27.81 -7.45
N THR A 9 37.22 -26.80 -7.79
CA THR A 9 36.80 -25.40 -7.66
C THR A 9 35.34 -25.26 -8.09
N LEU A 10 34.50 -24.64 -7.27
CA LEU A 10 33.53 -23.67 -7.79
C LEU A 10 33.07 -22.76 -6.65
N SER A 11 33.61 -21.55 -6.70
CA SER A 11 33.02 -20.33 -6.15
C SER A 11 31.48 -20.40 -6.14
N CYS A 12 30.87 -20.48 -4.97
CA CYS A 12 29.52 -19.94 -4.76
C CYS A 12 29.63 -18.64 -3.99
N ILE A 13 30.50 -17.75 -4.51
CA ILE A 13 30.35 -16.33 -4.32
C ILE A 13 29.24 -15.91 -5.30
N CYS A 14 28.22 -15.24 -4.76
CA CYS A 14 27.20 -14.48 -5.49
C CYS A 14 26.18 -15.26 -6.33
N LEU A 15 25.25 -15.99 -5.70
CA LEU A 15 23.89 -16.11 -6.24
C LEU A 15 22.91 -16.20 -5.06
N LEU A 16 22.28 -15.05 -4.72
CA LEU A 16 20.94 -14.89 -4.13
C LEU A 16 20.74 -13.52 -3.44
N THR A 17 21.75 -12.64 -3.43
CA THR A 17 21.52 -11.21 -3.15
C THR A 17 21.13 -10.47 -4.43
N CYS A 18 19.92 -10.73 -4.93
CA CYS A 18 19.18 -9.78 -5.78
C CYS A 18 17.69 -9.95 -5.46
N ALA A 19 17.30 -9.69 -4.21
CA ALA A 19 15.91 -9.40 -3.86
C ALA A 19 15.55 -7.93 -4.21
N SER A 20 16.06 -7.42 -5.33
CA SER A 20 15.94 -6.03 -5.74
C SER A 20 15.38 -5.97 -7.16
N ALA A 21 14.09 -6.27 -7.28
CA ALA A 21 13.33 -6.03 -8.52
C ALA A 21 11.84 -5.73 -8.26
N LEU A 22 11.46 -5.39 -7.02
CA LEU A 22 10.11 -5.00 -6.64
C LEU A 22 10.11 -3.65 -5.88
N GLY A 23 11.03 -2.75 -6.24
CA GLY A 23 11.07 -1.38 -5.72
C GLY A 23 10.64 -0.37 -6.78
N TRP A 24 10.15 0.79 -6.36
CA TRP A 24 9.93 1.94 -7.24
C TRP A 24 11.25 2.40 -7.89
N THR A 25 11.19 3.01 -9.08
CA THR A 25 12.34 3.64 -9.73
C THR A 25 12.21 5.15 -9.73
N LYS A 26 13.34 5.87 -9.72
CA LYS A 26 13.38 7.31 -10.01
C LYS A 26 13.87 7.51 -11.45
N GLU A 27 12.96 7.86 -12.35
CA GLU A 27 13.27 8.21 -13.74
C GLU A 27 13.34 9.74 -13.87
N GLY A 28 14.55 10.28 -13.80
CA GLY A 28 14.75 11.74 -13.74
C GLY A 28 14.20 12.30 -12.42
N GLU A 29 13.16 13.12 -12.50
CA GLU A 29 12.42 13.64 -11.33
C GLU A 29 11.08 12.92 -11.08
N THR A 30 10.76 11.89 -11.87
CA THR A 30 9.50 11.15 -11.77
C THR A 30 9.70 9.86 -10.99
N LEU A 31 8.79 9.58 -10.05
CA LEU A 31 8.69 8.29 -9.38
C LEU A 31 7.83 7.33 -10.20
N VAL A 32 8.35 6.16 -10.52
CA VAL A 32 7.62 5.10 -11.24
C VAL A 32 7.46 3.91 -10.31
N PHE A 33 6.21 3.52 -10.06
CA PHE A 33 5.86 2.38 -9.21
C PHE A 33 5.53 1.16 -10.07
N HIS A 34 5.86 -0.03 -9.60
CA HIS A 34 5.38 -1.26 -10.21
C HIS A 34 3.89 -1.48 -9.84
N GLY A 35 3.09 -1.95 -10.81
CA GLY A 35 1.62 -1.89 -10.74
C GLY A 35 0.97 -2.52 -9.51
N GLY A 36 1.53 -3.60 -8.97
CA GLY A 36 0.93 -4.33 -7.83
C GLY A 36 0.82 -3.50 -6.54
N GLU A 37 1.66 -2.48 -6.35
CA GLU A 37 1.62 -1.62 -5.15
C GLU A 37 0.67 -0.44 -5.32
N VAL A 38 0.53 0.05 -6.55
CA VAL A 38 -0.50 1.03 -6.90
C VAL A 38 -1.89 0.44 -6.62
N ASP A 39 -2.08 -0.85 -6.91
CA ASP A 39 -3.32 -1.58 -6.60
C ASP A 39 -3.57 -1.67 -5.09
N HIS A 40 -2.51 -1.90 -4.29
CA HIS A 40 -2.64 -1.94 -2.83
C HIS A 40 -3.05 -0.59 -2.24
N CYS A 41 -2.39 0.50 -2.63
CA CYS A 41 -2.78 1.84 -2.15
C CYS A 41 -4.13 2.30 -2.70
N SER A 42 -4.57 1.77 -3.84
CA SER A 42 -5.93 1.99 -4.38
C SER A 42 -6.98 1.24 -3.55
N ALA A 43 -6.68 0.03 -3.09
CA ALA A 43 -7.57 -0.68 -2.15
C ALA A 43 -7.74 0.10 -0.85
N LEU A 44 -6.66 0.65 -0.30
CA LEU A 44 -6.72 1.52 0.88
C LEU A 44 -7.62 2.76 0.65
N ALA A 45 -7.50 3.39 -0.52
CA ALA A 45 -8.32 4.53 -0.89
C ALA A 45 -9.82 4.19 -0.89
N VAL A 46 -10.20 3.00 -1.35
CA VAL A 46 -11.60 2.52 -1.32
C VAL A 46 -12.09 2.32 0.12
N GLU A 47 -11.26 1.71 0.99
CA GLU A 47 -11.59 1.55 2.41
C GLU A 47 -11.80 2.90 3.11
N ALA A 48 -10.94 3.89 2.82
CA ALA A 48 -11.05 5.25 3.32
C ALA A 48 -12.32 5.96 2.83
N ALA A 49 -12.69 5.75 1.56
CA ALA A 49 -13.91 6.31 0.98
C ALA A 49 -15.16 5.83 1.72
N ALA A 50 -15.28 4.51 1.95
CA ALA A 50 -16.41 3.93 2.68
C ALA A 50 -16.52 4.49 4.10
N ILE A 51 -15.39 4.67 4.79
CA ILE A 51 -15.35 5.20 6.15
C ILE A 51 -15.77 6.67 6.19
N MET A 52 -15.22 7.52 5.31
CA MET A 52 -15.59 8.94 5.27
C MET A 52 -17.05 9.12 4.84
N TYR A 53 -17.52 8.34 3.87
CA TYR A 53 -18.92 8.38 3.46
C TYR A 53 -19.86 8.01 4.62
N GLY A 54 -19.57 6.92 5.35
CA GLY A 54 -20.34 6.54 6.53
C GLY A 54 -20.33 7.64 7.60
N ARG A 55 -19.15 8.24 7.85
CA ARG A 55 -19.00 9.35 8.81
C ARG A 55 -19.87 10.55 8.44
N GLN A 56 -19.85 10.99 7.18
CA GLN A 56 -20.61 12.17 6.72
C GLN A 56 -22.13 11.95 6.72
N ASN A 57 -22.58 10.69 6.63
CA ASN A 57 -23.99 10.33 6.62
C ASN A 57 -24.49 9.75 7.94
N ASN A 58 -23.63 9.66 8.97
CA ASN A 58 -23.93 9.04 10.25
C ASN A 58 -24.42 7.58 10.11
N GLU A 59 -23.77 6.83 9.22
CA GLU A 59 -24.06 5.43 8.92
C GLU A 59 -22.80 4.57 9.11
N PRO A 60 -22.94 3.27 9.43
CA PRO A 60 -21.81 2.35 9.40
C PRO A 60 -21.19 2.29 8.00
N PRO A 61 -19.85 2.25 7.86
CA PRO A 61 -19.20 2.03 6.58
C PRO A 61 -19.63 0.71 5.94
N HIS A 62 -19.92 0.74 4.64
CA HIS A 62 -20.25 -0.46 3.88
C HIS A 62 -19.08 -0.90 3.00
N TYR A 63 -18.71 -2.19 3.10
CA TYR A 63 -17.60 -2.78 2.35
C TYR A 63 -18.11 -3.93 1.49
N GLU A 64 -18.44 -3.65 0.23
CA GLU A 64 -19.01 -4.66 -0.69
C GLU A 64 -18.11 -5.89 -0.84
N ARG A 65 -16.79 -5.70 -0.83
CA ARG A 65 -15.80 -6.79 -0.95
C ARG A 65 -15.90 -7.82 0.16
N ASP A 66 -16.35 -7.42 1.36
CA ASP A 66 -16.45 -8.33 2.51
C ASP A 66 -17.49 -9.43 2.30
N ALA A 67 -18.49 -9.18 1.44
CA ALA A 67 -19.50 -10.17 1.09
C ALA A 67 -18.91 -11.38 0.32
N TYR A 68 -17.82 -11.16 -0.42
CA TYR A 68 -17.16 -12.18 -1.25
C TYR A 68 -15.87 -12.70 -0.62
N HIS A 69 -15.17 -11.83 0.10
CA HIS A 69 -13.89 -12.13 0.73
C HIS A 69 -13.84 -11.52 2.13
N PRO A 70 -13.98 -12.33 3.20
CA PRO A 70 -13.87 -11.83 4.56
C PRO A 70 -12.58 -11.03 4.76
N PRO A 71 -12.62 -9.90 5.48
CA PRO A 71 -11.46 -9.04 5.64
C PRO A 71 -10.36 -9.78 6.41
N THR A 72 -9.12 -9.61 5.98
CA THR A 72 -7.95 -10.12 6.70
C THR A 72 -7.74 -9.32 8.00
N ALA A 73 -6.92 -9.85 8.92
CA ALA A 73 -6.52 -9.11 10.12
C ALA A 73 -5.84 -7.76 9.79
N SER A 74 -5.06 -7.70 8.70
CA SER A 74 -4.45 -6.45 8.24
C SER A 74 -5.49 -5.43 7.76
N THR A 75 -6.49 -5.86 7.00
CA THR A 75 -7.60 -4.99 6.57
C THR A 75 -8.39 -4.47 7.77
N LEU A 76 -8.65 -5.30 8.79
CA LEU A 76 -9.35 -4.86 10.00
C LEU A 76 -8.54 -3.81 10.78
N SER A 77 -7.23 -4.03 10.98
CA SER A 77 -6.35 -3.07 11.66
C SER A 77 -6.27 -1.72 10.92
N LEU A 78 -6.24 -1.78 9.59
CA LEU A 78 -6.28 -0.62 8.73
C LEU A 78 -7.59 0.18 8.88
N ARG A 79 -8.73 -0.50 8.83
CA ARG A 79 -10.05 0.12 9.02
C ARG A 79 -10.18 0.78 10.39
N ASP A 80 -9.68 0.15 11.45
CA ASP A 80 -9.65 0.74 12.79
C ASP A 80 -8.82 2.04 12.82
N SER A 81 -7.65 2.04 12.18
CA SER A 81 -6.79 3.22 12.08
C SER A 81 -7.47 4.36 11.31
N LEU A 82 -8.06 4.06 10.15
CA LEU A 82 -8.82 5.05 9.37
C LEU A 82 -10.06 5.57 10.11
N SER A 83 -10.76 4.70 10.83
CA SER A 83 -11.94 5.08 11.63
C SER A 83 -11.58 6.01 12.79
N LYS A 84 -10.34 5.99 13.28
CA LYS A 84 -9.85 6.99 14.24
C LYS A 84 -9.47 8.30 13.55
N LEU A 85 -8.82 8.23 12.39
CA LEU A 85 -8.40 9.41 11.63
C LEU A 85 -9.57 10.22 11.08
N VAL A 86 -10.65 9.55 10.64
CA VAL A 86 -11.84 10.22 10.09
C VAL A 86 -12.51 11.15 11.12
N LEU A 87 -12.30 10.92 12.42
CA LEU A 87 -12.86 11.76 13.49
C LEU A 87 -12.29 13.18 13.51
N ALA A 88 -11.13 13.41 12.87
CA ALA A 88 -10.57 14.75 12.69
C ALA A 88 -11.38 15.60 11.70
N TYR A 89 -12.26 14.98 10.90
CA TYR A 89 -13.13 15.68 9.97
C TYR A 89 -14.50 15.94 10.61
N PRO A 90 -15.01 17.18 10.55
CA PRO A 90 -16.35 17.48 11.00
C PRO A 90 -17.39 16.87 10.06
N VAL A 91 -18.58 16.56 10.59
CA VAL A 91 -19.74 16.24 9.75
C VAL A 91 -20.19 17.52 9.07
N ARG A 92 -20.40 17.46 7.76
CA ARG A 92 -20.76 18.61 6.93
C ARG A 92 -22.24 18.61 6.60
N ASP A 93 -22.79 19.81 6.47
CA ASP A 93 -24.19 20.00 6.14
C ASP A 93 -24.45 19.94 4.63
N THR A 94 -23.46 20.34 3.82
CA THR A 94 -23.61 20.41 2.36
C THR A 94 -22.92 19.26 1.65
N GLU A 95 -23.56 18.77 0.57
CA GLU A 95 -22.98 17.71 -0.28
C GLU A 95 -21.65 18.13 -0.91
N ALA A 96 -21.46 19.41 -1.20
CA ALA A 96 -20.20 19.93 -1.73
C ALA A 96 -19.05 19.77 -0.73
N GLU A 97 -19.29 20.10 0.55
CA GLU A 97 -18.28 19.95 1.60
C GLU A 97 -18.05 18.48 1.96
N LYS A 98 -19.10 17.66 2.01
CA LYS A 98 -18.96 16.20 2.21
C LYS A 98 -18.07 15.59 1.14
N ASN A 99 -18.33 15.92 -0.13
CA ASN A 99 -17.54 15.42 -1.26
C ASN A 99 -16.10 15.94 -1.22
N LYS A 100 -15.89 17.19 -0.80
CA LYS A 100 -14.55 17.73 -0.59
C LYS A 100 -13.79 16.94 0.47
N ASP A 101 -14.36 16.75 1.65
CA ASP A 101 -13.75 16.01 2.76
C ASP A 101 -13.52 14.54 2.38
N LEU A 102 -14.44 13.93 1.61
CA LEU A 102 -14.28 12.61 1.02
C LEU A 102 -13.04 12.51 0.13
N GLN A 103 -12.89 13.42 -0.83
CA GLN A 103 -11.72 13.42 -1.72
C GLN A 103 -10.42 13.71 -0.96
N ASP A 104 -10.45 14.67 -0.04
CA ASP A 104 -9.28 15.02 0.78
C ASP A 104 -8.83 13.82 1.63
N PHE A 105 -9.76 13.08 2.23
CA PHE A 105 -9.46 11.90 3.03
C PHE A 105 -8.96 10.72 2.21
N ILE A 106 -9.56 10.46 1.04
CA ILE A 106 -9.11 9.44 0.08
C ILE A 106 -7.66 9.71 -0.35
N ASN A 107 -7.38 10.97 -0.71
CA ASN A 107 -6.05 11.39 -1.15
C ASN A 107 -5.02 11.29 -0.02
N MET A 108 -5.40 11.66 1.20
CA MET A 108 -4.56 11.49 2.39
C MET A 108 -4.21 10.01 2.61
N ALA A 109 -5.20 9.12 2.57
CA ALA A 109 -4.98 7.69 2.79
C ALA A 109 -4.05 7.10 1.71
N ARG A 110 -4.33 7.37 0.44
CA ARG A 110 -3.50 6.93 -0.68
C ARG A 110 -2.07 7.48 -0.58
N GLY A 111 -1.92 8.78 -0.30
CA GLY A 111 -0.62 9.44 -0.16
C GLY A 111 0.20 8.88 1.00
N THR A 112 -0.45 8.58 2.13
CA THR A 112 0.20 7.97 3.29
C THR A 112 0.73 6.57 2.97
N CYS A 113 -0.04 5.76 2.25
CA CYS A 113 0.40 4.43 1.79
C CYS A 113 1.60 4.53 0.84
N VAL A 114 1.53 5.40 -0.17
CA VAL A 114 2.64 5.61 -1.11
C VAL A 114 3.90 6.08 -0.38
N LYS A 115 3.77 7.01 0.56
CA LYS A 115 4.89 7.50 1.36
C LYS A 115 5.51 6.39 2.22
N ALA A 116 4.69 5.65 2.95
CA ALA A 116 5.17 4.52 3.77
C ALA A 116 5.88 3.47 2.91
N TYR A 117 5.35 3.21 1.71
CA TYR A 117 5.97 2.30 0.76
C TYR A 117 7.37 2.78 0.34
N ILE A 118 7.49 4.04 -0.12
CA ILE A 118 8.79 4.65 -0.49
C ILE A 118 9.80 4.59 0.67
N GLU A 119 9.35 4.84 1.89
CA GLU A 119 10.21 4.82 3.09
C GLU A 119 10.65 3.40 3.47
N SER A 120 9.87 2.38 3.13
CA SER A 120 10.12 0.98 3.49
C SER A 120 10.87 0.18 2.41
N VAL A 121 10.73 0.55 1.14
CA VAL A 121 11.36 -0.17 0.01
C VAL A 121 12.37 0.75 -0.68
N PRO A 122 13.66 0.36 -0.74
CA PRO A 122 14.67 1.16 -1.44
C PRO A 122 14.39 1.18 -2.95
N PRO A 123 14.79 2.27 -3.65
CA PRO A 123 14.60 2.35 -5.09
C PRO A 123 15.32 1.21 -5.81
N SER A 124 14.67 0.64 -6.82
CA SER A 124 15.33 -0.29 -7.74
C SER A 124 16.36 0.49 -8.56
N SER A 125 17.55 -0.08 -8.75
CA SER A 125 18.56 0.53 -9.64
C SER A 125 17.97 0.72 -11.04
N PRO A 126 18.11 1.92 -11.65
CA PRO A 126 17.78 2.09 -13.06
C PRO A 126 18.74 1.23 -13.90
N ASN A 127 18.19 0.40 -14.79
CA ASN A 127 18.98 -0.26 -15.83
C ASN A 127 19.44 0.75 -16.88
#